data_AF-W2HFX2-F1
#
_entry.id   AF-W2HFX2-F1
#
_cell.length_a   1.000
_cell.length_b   1.000
_cell.length_c   1.000
_cell.angle_alpha   90.00
_cell.angle_beta   90.00
_cell.angle_gamma   90.00
#
_symmetry.space_group_name_H-M   'P 1'
#
loop_
_entity.id
_entity.type
_entity.pdbx_description
1 polymer ?
#
loop_
_entity_poly.entity_id
_entity_poly.type
_entity_poly.pdbx_seq_one_letter_code
_entity_poly.pdbx_strand_id
1 'polypeptide(L)'
;MFVRTEHHVAYATMFKAVRNYASVFFSIDLVLSFGSLDRSQCIASAFREVLPNIRLLNCYPHLARKRGASDKVGLLTKKSFYDDDVAVNIRYLSVARSEEQFKALPRLFVDYWRSEGEVGYANWFEDTYLGSTWMFWYYQSAIPCVCNSLCFAVTNALESHHSTIKKTCVASLRSSTSVVLNDGIPSILFHEASQLFQQSLYHFSEGLLCSESVENAQRLLDNKKNYYKLKVPVTRVLFGVLFNATKFLKSSKNVNRSDLDRRRAQRYLNSLEGKLPEDVTVRNAERYCLSIHQIQSVRRKYVCDCVMFAQTGWQCSHVFAAMVLQEEVSLKRLLSALPTRKASGGQRKAKSCLAKDKADHQFSVNTLIKQHLEKPMSPIHWQVMRDFEVTTKANTTKLESFCGTVESWGDDDGVYYWTVEFPKLKQKLRLECQELAECTHEAYVPGNIKA
;
A
#
# COMPACT_ATOMS: atom_id res chain seq x y z
N MET A 1 19.41 11.01 5.13
CA MET A 1 20.75 11.65 5.08
C MET A 1 20.76 12.64 3.93
N PHE A 2 21.28 13.84 4.15
CA PHE A 2 21.20 14.94 3.18
C PHE A 2 22.59 15.27 2.66
N VAL A 3 22.69 15.47 1.36
CA VAL A 3 23.92 15.86 0.69
C VAL A 3 23.63 17.18 -0.01
N ARG A 4 24.45 18.21 0.25
CA ARG A 4 24.22 19.57 -0.26
C ARG A 4 24.41 19.67 -1.78
N THR A 5 25.17 18.74 -2.35
CA THR A 5 25.54 18.74 -3.78
C THR A 5 25.40 17.33 -4.34
N GLU A 6 24.85 17.23 -5.56
CA GLU A 6 24.77 15.97 -6.31
C GLU A 6 26.14 15.62 -6.92
N HIS A 7 27.12 15.35 -6.06
CA HIS A 7 28.51 15.08 -6.48
C HIS A 7 29.05 13.80 -5.86
N HIS A 8 29.84 13.05 -6.62
CA HIS A 8 30.33 11.73 -6.21
C HIS A 8 31.11 11.78 -4.89
N VAL A 9 32.01 12.76 -4.72
CA VAL A 9 32.81 12.94 -3.48
C VAL A 9 31.90 13.11 -2.26
N ALA A 10 30.80 13.84 -2.42
CA ALA A 10 29.91 14.14 -1.31
C ALA A 10 29.15 12.89 -0.86
N TYR A 11 28.65 12.08 -1.80
CA TYR A 11 28.05 10.78 -1.48
C TYR A 11 29.07 9.77 -0.94
N ALA A 12 30.28 9.72 -1.49
CA ALA A 12 31.34 8.82 -1.00
C ALA A 12 31.74 9.17 0.44
N THR A 13 31.89 10.46 0.74
CA THR A 13 32.14 10.94 2.11
C THR A 13 30.99 10.56 3.04
N MET A 14 29.75 10.72 2.59
CA MET A 14 28.57 10.30 3.35
C MET A 14 28.61 8.79 3.66
N PHE A 15 28.87 7.93 2.68
CA PHE A 15 28.93 6.49 2.88
C PHE A 15 30.10 6.07 3.80
N LYS A 16 31.28 6.70 3.65
CA LYS A 16 32.43 6.49 4.55
C LYS A 16 32.07 6.88 5.98
N ALA A 17 31.38 8.00 6.17
CA ALA A 17 30.92 8.44 7.49
C ALA A 17 29.95 7.43 8.11
N VAL A 18 28.98 6.91 7.36
CA VAL A 18 28.05 5.88 7.85
C VAL A 18 28.79 4.63 8.32
N ARG A 19 29.75 4.12 7.52
CA ARG A 19 30.56 2.95 7.92
C ARG A 19 31.37 3.24 9.18
N ASN A 20 31.99 4.42 9.26
CA ASN A 20 32.77 4.81 10.43
C ASN A 20 31.89 4.88 11.68
N TYR A 21 30.76 5.58 11.62
CA TYR A 21 29.86 5.72 12.77
C TYR A 21 29.16 4.42 13.14
N ALA A 22 28.91 3.51 12.18
CA ALA A 22 28.41 2.18 12.49
C ALA A 22 29.42 1.39 13.36
N SER A 23 30.72 1.51 13.04
CA SER A 23 31.78 0.94 13.85
C SER A 23 31.89 1.64 15.21
N VAL A 24 31.91 2.96 15.25
CA VAL A 24 32.07 3.73 16.50
C VAL A 24 30.91 3.51 17.47
N PHE A 25 29.66 3.59 17.01
CA PHE A 25 28.49 3.53 17.90
C PHE A 25 28.00 2.12 18.17
N PHE A 26 28.15 1.20 17.21
CA PHE A 26 27.58 -0.14 17.31
C PHE A 26 28.64 -1.25 17.29
N SER A 27 29.92 -0.94 17.09
CA SER A 27 31.00 -1.93 16.92
C SER A 27 30.72 -2.92 15.78
N ILE A 28 30.07 -2.45 14.71
CA ILE A 28 29.70 -3.24 13.53
C ILE A 28 30.54 -2.79 12.33
N ASP A 29 31.21 -3.72 11.66
CA ASP A 29 31.68 -3.48 10.29
C ASP A 29 30.51 -3.59 9.32
N LEU A 30 30.07 -2.44 8.82
CA LEU A 30 28.93 -2.36 7.94
C LEU A 30 29.29 -2.84 6.52
N VAL A 31 28.96 -4.10 6.23
CA VAL A 31 29.06 -4.70 4.90
C VAL A 31 27.67 -4.80 4.28
N LEU A 32 27.41 -3.97 3.27
CA LEU A 32 26.12 -3.96 2.56
C LEU A 32 26.18 -4.84 1.33
N SER A 33 25.23 -5.78 1.20
CA SER A 33 25.06 -6.59 -0.02
C SER A 33 24.30 -5.84 -1.12
N PHE A 34 23.42 -4.91 -0.76
CA PHE A 34 22.57 -4.18 -1.69
C PHE A 34 22.52 -2.69 -1.39
N GLY A 35 22.43 -1.87 -2.43
CA GLY A 35 22.17 -0.43 -2.35
C GLY A 35 21.04 -0.06 -3.28
N SER A 36 19.92 0.45 -2.75
CA SER A 36 18.83 0.98 -3.58
C SER A 36 19.09 2.45 -3.87
N LEU A 37 18.94 2.86 -5.13
CA LEU A 37 19.07 4.26 -5.53
C LEU A 37 18.08 4.66 -6.61
N ASP A 38 17.85 5.97 -6.68
CA ASP A 38 17.32 6.61 -7.87
C ASP A 38 18.41 6.67 -8.94
N ARG A 39 18.01 6.79 -10.21
CA ARG A 39 18.92 6.78 -11.37
C ARG A 39 19.91 7.97 -11.32
N SER A 40 20.97 7.82 -10.54
CA SER A 40 21.97 8.84 -10.25
C SER A 40 23.37 8.24 -10.36
N GLN A 41 24.10 8.66 -11.39
CA GLN A 41 25.44 8.16 -11.67
C GLN A 41 26.44 8.52 -10.56
N CYS A 42 26.30 9.70 -9.95
CA CYS A 42 27.19 10.13 -8.87
C CYS A 42 27.02 9.28 -7.61
N ILE A 43 25.80 8.86 -7.28
CA ILE A 43 25.51 7.92 -6.17
C ILE A 43 26.06 6.52 -6.51
N ALA A 44 25.83 6.03 -7.72
CA ALA A 44 26.31 4.72 -8.16
C ALA A 44 27.84 4.61 -8.09
N SER A 45 28.56 5.63 -8.58
CA SER A 45 30.02 5.70 -8.50
C SER A 45 30.52 5.74 -7.06
N ALA A 46 29.88 6.54 -6.20
CA ALA A 46 30.23 6.63 -4.78
C ALA A 46 30.02 5.30 -4.03
N PHE A 47 28.93 4.57 -4.32
CA PHE A 47 28.71 3.24 -3.76
C PHE A 47 29.83 2.29 -4.14
N ARG A 48 30.22 2.25 -5.42
CA ARG A 48 31.29 1.36 -5.90
C ARG A 48 32.65 1.69 -5.31
N GLU A 49 32.93 2.98 -5.07
CA GLU A 49 34.17 3.41 -4.41
C GLU A 49 34.26 2.90 -2.97
N VAL A 50 33.17 3.04 -2.20
CA VAL A 50 33.17 2.73 -0.76
C VAL A 50 32.86 1.25 -0.47
N LEU A 51 32.10 0.61 -1.35
CA LEU A 51 31.59 -0.75 -1.24
C LEU A 51 31.67 -1.44 -2.62
N PRO A 52 32.85 -1.94 -3.05
CA PRO A 52 33.05 -2.48 -4.40
C PRO A 52 32.15 -3.67 -4.75
N ASN A 53 31.78 -4.48 -3.75
CA ASN A 53 30.98 -5.68 -3.92
C ASN A 53 29.46 -5.44 -3.82
N ILE A 54 29.02 -4.19 -3.70
CA ILE A 54 27.60 -3.87 -3.54
C ILE A 54 26.83 -4.13 -4.84
N ARG A 55 25.67 -4.79 -4.73
CA ARG A 55 24.71 -4.86 -5.83
C ARG A 55 23.78 -3.65 -5.78
N LEU A 56 23.80 -2.86 -6.86
CA LEU A 56 22.95 -1.69 -6.98
C LEU A 56 21.57 -2.10 -7.51
N LEU A 57 20.53 -1.79 -6.74
CA LEU A 57 19.13 -2.06 -7.05
C LEU A 57 18.45 -0.76 -7.49
N ASN A 58 17.59 -0.88 -8.50
CA ASN A 58 16.86 0.25 -9.04
C ASN A 58 15.38 0.12 -8.77
N CYS A 59 14.77 1.25 -8.46
CA CYS A 59 13.35 1.32 -8.15
C CYS A 59 12.52 1.21 -9.44
N TYR A 60 11.82 0.08 -9.63
CA TYR A 60 10.86 -0.09 -10.74
C TYR A 60 9.85 1.05 -10.83
N PRO A 61 9.22 1.54 -9.73
CA PRO A 61 8.36 2.72 -9.79
C PRO A 61 9.04 3.96 -10.42
N HIS A 62 10.33 4.22 -10.15
CA HIS A 62 11.03 5.33 -10.76
C HIS A 62 11.33 5.09 -12.25
N LEU A 63 11.54 3.84 -12.66
CA LEU A 63 11.60 3.47 -14.06
C LEU A 63 10.23 3.61 -14.76
N ALA A 64 9.14 3.23 -14.12
CA ALA A 64 7.80 3.18 -14.72
C ALA A 64 7.03 4.51 -14.70
N ARG A 65 7.45 5.49 -13.88
CA ARG A 65 6.78 6.79 -13.71
C ARG A 65 7.40 7.90 -14.57
N LYS A 66 6.81 9.10 -14.50
CA LYS A 66 7.38 10.35 -15.02
C LYS A 66 8.83 10.51 -14.56
N ARG A 67 9.71 10.77 -15.52
CA ARG A 67 11.19 10.76 -15.53
C ARG A 67 11.89 9.42 -15.82
N GLY A 68 11.12 8.36 -16.08
CA GLY A 68 11.61 7.05 -16.51
C GLY A 68 11.27 6.71 -17.97
N ALA A 69 10.79 5.49 -18.20
CA ALA A 69 10.40 4.94 -19.49
C ALA A 69 9.30 5.74 -20.20
N SER A 70 8.35 6.31 -19.44
CA SER A 70 7.24 7.09 -19.97
C SER A 70 7.65 8.46 -20.53
N ASP A 71 8.77 9.02 -20.08
CA ASP A 71 9.22 10.34 -20.52
C ASP A 71 9.96 10.28 -21.86
N LYS A 72 10.39 9.08 -22.25
CA LYS A 72 11.06 8.84 -23.53
C LYS A 72 10.11 8.34 -24.62
N VAL A 73 8.79 8.49 -24.43
CA VAL A 73 7.77 8.26 -25.46
C VAL A 73 8.03 9.10 -26.71
N GLY A 74 8.73 10.23 -26.61
CA GLY A 74 9.16 11.01 -27.77
C GLY A 74 10.16 10.28 -28.70
N LEU A 75 10.78 9.18 -28.26
CA LEU A 75 11.62 8.32 -29.09
C LEU A 75 10.81 7.27 -29.86
N LEU A 76 9.52 7.12 -29.55
CA LEU A 76 8.62 6.24 -30.30
C LEU A 76 8.10 6.95 -31.55
N THR A 77 8.08 6.23 -32.66
CA THR A 77 7.41 6.60 -33.90
C THR A 77 5.90 6.66 -33.67
N LYS A 78 5.31 5.63 -33.05
CA LYS A 78 3.89 5.58 -32.67
C LYS A 78 3.75 5.77 -31.16
N LYS A 79 3.27 6.93 -30.72
CA LYS A 79 3.13 7.21 -29.29
C LYS A 79 2.17 6.26 -28.55
N SER A 80 1.11 5.81 -29.21
CA SER A 80 0.13 4.86 -28.62
C SER A 80 0.74 3.49 -28.32
N PHE A 81 1.79 3.10 -29.04
CA PHE A 81 2.51 1.84 -28.84
C PHE A 81 3.09 1.72 -27.41
N TYR A 82 3.32 2.85 -26.74
CA TYR A 82 3.80 2.83 -25.36
C TYR A 82 2.81 2.13 -24.42
N ASP A 83 1.55 2.59 -24.41
CA ASP A 83 0.54 2.08 -23.49
C ASP A 83 0.06 0.68 -23.90
N ASP A 84 0.00 0.43 -25.21
CA ASP A 84 -0.48 -0.83 -25.78
C ASP A 84 0.50 -2.00 -25.54
N ASP A 85 1.80 -1.78 -25.75
CA ASP A 85 2.81 -2.84 -25.76
C ASP A 85 3.96 -2.59 -24.78
N VAL A 86 4.61 -1.42 -24.84
CA VAL A 86 5.87 -1.17 -24.10
C VAL A 86 5.66 -1.23 -22.59
N ALA A 87 4.64 -0.55 -22.07
CA ALA A 87 4.33 -0.51 -20.64
C ALA A 87 4.00 -1.91 -20.10
N VAL A 88 3.28 -2.72 -20.89
CA VAL A 88 2.93 -4.11 -20.55
C VAL A 88 4.19 -4.97 -20.51
N ASN A 89 5.05 -4.86 -21.52
CA ASN A 89 6.31 -5.60 -21.59
C ASN A 89 7.28 -5.23 -20.47
N ILE A 90 7.41 -3.93 -20.14
CA ILE A 90 8.20 -3.45 -19.00
C ILE A 90 7.65 -4.01 -17.68
N ARG A 91 6.32 -4.07 -17.53
CA ARG A 91 5.70 -4.71 -16.37
C ARG A 91 5.99 -6.21 -16.31
N TYR A 92 6.02 -6.91 -17.44
CA TYR A 92 6.38 -8.33 -17.50
C TYR A 92 7.83 -8.56 -17.05
N LEU A 93 8.76 -7.69 -17.45
CA LEU A 93 10.14 -7.75 -16.99
C LEU A 93 10.27 -7.48 -15.48
N SER A 94 9.48 -6.56 -14.92
CA SER A 94 9.57 -6.26 -13.47
C SER A 94 9.15 -7.44 -12.60
N VAL A 95 8.29 -8.32 -13.13
CA VAL A 95 7.86 -9.55 -12.46
C VAL A 95 8.66 -10.79 -12.89
N ALA A 96 9.83 -10.63 -13.50
CA ALA A 96 10.74 -11.76 -13.74
C ALA A 96 11.13 -12.44 -12.41
N ARG A 97 11.30 -13.77 -12.46
CA ARG A 97 11.50 -14.64 -11.29
C ARG A 97 12.96 -15.05 -11.08
N SER A 98 13.81 -14.84 -12.07
CA SER A 98 15.26 -15.08 -11.99
C SER A 98 16.01 -14.08 -12.87
N GLU A 99 17.32 -13.96 -12.65
CA GLU A 99 18.17 -13.09 -13.45
C GLU A 99 18.28 -13.59 -14.90
N GLU A 100 18.34 -14.91 -15.09
CA GLU A 100 18.42 -15.56 -16.39
C GLU A 100 17.12 -15.37 -17.18
N GLN A 101 15.97 -15.50 -16.52
CA GLN A 101 14.68 -15.18 -17.13
C GLN A 101 14.60 -13.69 -17.49
N PHE A 102 15.07 -12.82 -16.60
CA PHE A 102 15.12 -11.38 -16.84
C PHE A 102 16.09 -11.01 -17.98
N LYS A 103 17.16 -11.76 -18.22
CA LYS A 103 18.08 -11.53 -19.35
C LYS A 103 17.53 -12.06 -20.69
N ALA A 104 16.68 -13.09 -20.64
CA ALA A 104 16.14 -13.72 -21.84
C ALA A 104 14.91 -12.99 -22.40
N LEU A 105 13.94 -12.62 -21.54
CA LEU A 105 12.69 -11.96 -21.95
C LEU A 105 12.86 -10.62 -22.69
N PRO A 106 13.80 -9.73 -22.32
CA PRO A 106 13.96 -8.46 -22.99
C PRO A 106 14.37 -8.61 -24.45
N ARG A 107 15.14 -9.64 -24.80
CA ARG A 107 15.52 -9.90 -26.20
C ARG A 107 14.27 -10.06 -27.06
N LEU A 108 13.33 -10.88 -26.60
CA LEU A 108 12.02 -11.06 -27.25
C LEU A 108 11.24 -9.75 -27.40
N PHE A 109 11.21 -8.92 -26.35
CA PHE A 109 10.43 -7.66 -26.36
C PHE A 109 11.08 -6.57 -27.22
N VAL A 110 12.40 -6.40 -27.10
CA VAL A 110 13.16 -5.38 -27.84
C VAL A 110 13.19 -5.72 -29.33
N ASP A 111 13.36 -6.99 -29.70
CA ASP A 111 13.30 -7.41 -31.10
C ASP A 111 11.90 -7.21 -31.71
N TYR A 112 10.85 -7.48 -30.94
CA TYR A 112 9.48 -7.15 -31.34
C TYR A 112 9.29 -5.63 -31.55
N TRP A 113 9.74 -4.80 -30.61
CA TRP A 113 9.65 -3.34 -30.76
C TRP A 113 10.40 -2.85 -32.01
N ARG A 114 11.59 -3.38 -32.28
CA ARG A 114 12.33 -3.09 -33.51
C ARG A 114 11.54 -3.48 -34.76
N SER A 115 10.93 -4.66 -34.75
CA SER A 115 10.13 -5.15 -35.88
C SER A 115 8.89 -4.31 -36.17
N GLU A 116 8.32 -3.67 -35.14
CA GLU A 116 7.19 -2.74 -35.25
C GLU A 116 7.60 -1.32 -35.69
N GLY A 117 8.90 -1.10 -35.94
CA GLY A 117 9.47 0.18 -36.37
C GLY A 117 9.94 1.08 -35.22
N GLU A 118 9.95 0.59 -33.98
CA GLU A 118 10.27 1.37 -32.77
C GLU A 118 11.74 1.26 -32.34
N VAL A 119 12.65 1.31 -33.32
CA VAL A 119 14.09 1.06 -33.16
C VAL A 119 14.75 2.07 -32.21
N GLY A 120 14.38 3.35 -32.31
CA GLY A 120 14.97 4.41 -31.49
C GLY A 120 14.71 4.21 -29.99
N TYR A 121 13.48 3.87 -29.61
CA TYR A 121 13.14 3.56 -28.23
C TYR A 121 13.78 2.24 -27.78
N ALA A 122 13.75 1.21 -28.63
CA ALA A 122 14.30 -0.10 -28.33
C ALA A 122 15.79 -0.05 -27.97
N ASN A 123 16.60 0.63 -28.80
CA ASN A 123 18.04 0.78 -28.56
C ASN A 123 18.31 1.59 -27.29
N TRP A 124 17.60 2.71 -27.10
CA TRP A 124 17.73 3.51 -25.88
C TRP A 124 17.42 2.70 -24.62
N PHE A 125 16.34 1.92 -24.63
CA PHE A 125 15.92 1.13 -23.49
C PHE A 125 16.93 0.01 -23.19
N GLU A 126 17.43 -0.65 -24.22
CA GLU A 126 18.45 -1.69 -24.07
C GLU A 126 19.74 -1.15 -23.46
N ASP A 127 20.30 -0.08 -24.02
CA ASP A 127 21.53 0.53 -23.52
C ASP A 127 21.36 1.07 -22.10
N THR A 128 20.20 1.65 -21.81
CA THR A 128 19.95 2.30 -20.53
C THR A 128 19.63 1.30 -19.44
N TYR A 129 18.65 0.41 -19.64
CA TYR A 129 18.04 -0.39 -18.57
C TYR A 129 18.34 -1.88 -18.63
N LEU A 130 18.99 -2.36 -19.70
CA LEU A 130 19.34 -3.77 -19.86
C LEU A 130 20.85 -4.02 -19.88
N GLY A 131 21.63 -3.12 -20.49
CA GLY A 131 23.09 -3.28 -20.67
C GLY A 131 23.98 -2.67 -19.58
N SER A 132 23.42 -2.07 -18.53
CA SER A 132 24.18 -1.16 -17.66
C SER A 132 24.03 -1.45 -16.15
N THR A 133 24.64 -0.56 -15.34
CA THR A 133 24.42 -0.42 -13.87
C THR A 133 22.94 -0.45 -13.48
N TRP A 134 22.04 -0.17 -14.41
CA TRP A 134 20.63 0.03 -14.15
C TRP A 134 19.79 -1.24 -14.25
N MET A 135 20.33 -2.43 -14.56
CA MET A 135 19.53 -3.62 -14.92
C MET A 135 18.73 -4.28 -13.77
N PHE A 136 19.05 -4.00 -12.52
CA PHE A 136 18.43 -4.68 -11.37
C PHE A 136 17.17 -3.97 -10.85
N TRP A 137 16.09 -4.01 -11.62
CA TRP A 137 14.81 -3.38 -11.25
C TRP A 137 13.62 -4.36 -11.16
N TYR A 138 13.82 -5.64 -11.43
CA TYR A 138 12.79 -6.66 -11.24
C TYR A 138 12.68 -7.08 -9.76
N TYR A 139 11.50 -7.51 -9.33
CA TYR A 139 11.19 -7.76 -7.92
C TYR A 139 12.09 -8.81 -7.29
N GLN A 140 12.59 -9.78 -8.05
CA GLN A 140 13.40 -10.88 -7.53
C GLN A 140 14.92 -10.63 -7.61
N SER A 141 15.34 -9.41 -7.96
CA SER A 141 16.77 -9.04 -8.14
C SER A 141 17.59 -9.01 -6.84
N ALA A 142 16.90 -9.01 -5.70
CA ALA A 142 17.47 -9.01 -4.36
C ALA A 142 17.09 -10.30 -3.60
N ILE A 143 17.63 -10.47 -2.37
CA ILE A 143 17.36 -11.66 -1.56
C ILE A 143 15.85 -11.73 -1.24
N PRO A 144 15.16 -12.83 -1.62
CA PRO A 144 13.76 -13.02 -1.27
C PRO A 144 13.55 -13.05 0.25
N CYS A 145 12.41 -12.53 0.71
CA CYS A 145 12.03 -12.30 2.13
C CYS A 145 12.70 -11.11 2.83
N VAL A 146 13.98 -10.83 2.57
CA VAL A 146 14.72 -9.75 3.26
C VAL A 146 14.71 -8.46 2.45
N CYS A 147 14.92 -8.53 1.14
CA CYS A 147 15.09 -7.32 0.33
C CYS A 147 13.89 -7.01 -0.58
N ASN A 148 13.05 -7.98 -0.93
CA ASN A 148 11.90 -7.72 -1.82
C ASN A 148 10.77 -6.98 -1.08
N SER A 149 10.65 -7.25 0.22
CA SER A 149 9.82 -6.48 1.15
C SER A 149 10.47 -5.14 1.40
N LEU A 150 11.79 -5.04 1.45
CA LEU A 150 12.44 -3.74 1.45
C LEU A 150 12.24 -2.98 0.12
N CYS A 151 12.40 -3.51 -1.09
CA CYS A 151 12.22 -2.70 -2.30
C CYS A 151 10.80 -2.08 -2.44
N PHE A 152 9.76 -2.69 -1.85
CA PHE A 152 8.40 -2.13 -1.85
C PHE A 152 7.98 -1.46 -0.52
N ALA A 153 8.34 -2.03 0.64
CA ALA A 153 8.12 -1.41 1.95
C ALA A 153 9.07 -0.24 2.20
N VAL A 154 10.30 -0.26 1.67
CA VAL A 154 11.16 0.93 1.54
C VAL A 154 10.52 1.90 0.57
N THR A 155 9.79 1.52 -0.49
CA THR A 155 9.05 2.56 -1.26
C THR A 155 7.90 3.17 -0.47
N ASN A 156 7.10 2.40 0.28
CA ASN A 156 6.07 2.99 1.14
C ASN A 156 6.67 3.82 2.28
N ALA A 157 7.77 3.36 2.89
CA ALA A 157 8.49 4.09 3.93
C ALA A 157 9.19 5.34 3.37
N LEU A 158 9.81 5.25 2.20
CA LEU A 158 10.43 6.38 1.50
C LEU A 158 9.38 7.38 1.05
N GLU A 159 8.27 6.96 0.46
CA GLU A 159 7.19 7.85 0.02
C GLU A 159 6.44 8.46 1.21
N SER A 160 6.24 7.69 2.28
CA SER A 160 5.70 8.21 3.55
C SER A 160 6.65 9.24 4.16
N HIS A 161 7.95 8.93 4.25
CA HIS A 161 8.95 9.84 4.78
C HIS A 161 9.14 11.07 3.89
N HIS A 162 9.16 10.92 2.57
CA HIS A 162 9.12 12.03 1.61
C HIS A 162 7.85 12.87 1.76
N SER A 163 6.69 12.25 2.01
CA SER A 163 5.46 12.99 2.30
C SER A 163 5.57 13.75 3.62
N THR A 164 6.18 13.17 4.66
CA THR A 164 6.41 13.84 5.95
C THR A 164 7.31 15.04 5.74
N ILE A 165 8.49 14.86 5.12
CA ILE A 165 9.42 15.95 4.77
C ILE A 165 8.69 17.04 3.98
N LYS A 166 7.93 16.68 2.95
CA LYS A 166 7.19 17.66 2.15
C LYS A 166 6.14 18.41 2.96
N LYS A 167 5.50 17.79 3.96
CA LYS A 167 4.49 18.42 4.83
C LYS A 167 5.11 19.30 5.92
N THR A 168 6.24 18.89 6.49
CA THR A 168 6.93 19.61 7.57
C THR A 168 7.82 20.74 7.05
N CYS A 169 8.39 20.58 5.86
CA CYS A 169 9.37 21.50 5.29
C CYS A 169 8.84 22.24 4.04
N VAL A 170 7.51 22.41 3.91
CA VAL A 170 6.83 23.06 2.75
C VAL A 170 7.46 24.42 2.39
N ALA A 171 7.86 25.20 3.39
CA ALA A 171 8.35 26.56 3.21
C ALA A 171 9.86 26.66 2.88
N SER A 172 10.60 25.55 2.86
CA SER A 172 12.07 25.53 2.91
C SER A 172 12.74 24.72 1.79
N LEU A 173 12.16 24.74 0.58
CA LEU A 173 12.87 24.22 -0.59
C LEU A 173 14.12 25.09 -0.84
N ARG A 174 15.32 24.52 -0.61
CA ARG A 174 16.68 25.13 -0.69
C ARG A 174 17.15 25.89 0.56
N SER A 175 16.79 25.45 1.76
CA SER A 175 17.33 26.01 3.01
C SER A 175 18.81 25.73 3.24
N SER A 176 19.46 26.60 4.03
CA SER A 176 20.85 26.40 4.47
C SER A 176 20.98 25.16 5.36
N THR A 177 22.19 24.60 5.43
CA THR A 177 22.49 23.46 6.31
C THR A 177 22.12 23.76 7.78
N SER A 178 22.33 25.00 8.23
CA SER A 178 21.95 25.41 9.59
C SER A 178 20.45 25.29 9.84
N VAL A 179 19.62 25.74 8.90
CA VAL A 179 18.15 25.63 8.99
C VAL A 179 17.70 24.17 8.91
N VAL A 180 18.35 23.35 8.08
CA VAL A 180 18.05 21.90 8.03
C VAL A 180 18.36 21.22 9.36
N LEU A 181 19.49 21.53 9.99
CA LEU A 181 19.90 20.90 11.26
C LEU A 181 19.11 21.42 12.46
N ASN A 182 18.86 22.72 12.54
CA ASN A 182 18.26 23.35 13.72
C ASN A 182 16.73 23.36 13.67
N ASP A 183 16.13 23.48 12.49
CA ASP A 183 14.68 23.63 12.34
C ASP A 183 14.07 22.43 11.61
N GLY A 184 14.68 22.00 10.49
CA GLY A 184 14.14 20.96 9.62
C GLY A 184 14.09 19.58 10.28
N ILE A 185 15.23 19.06 10.71
CA ILE A 185 15.33 17.74 11.35
C ILE A 185 14.50 17.71 12.64
N PRO A 186 14.61 18.68 13.57
CA PRO A 186 13.78 18.69 14.76
C PRO A 186 12.28 18.75 14.45
N SER A 187 11.85 19.50 13.43
CA SER A 187 10.45 19.53 13.01
C SER A 187 9.96 18.21 12.43
N ILE A 188 10.80 17.49 11.67
CA ILE A 188 10.47 16.15 11.16
C ILE A 188 10.34 15.17 12.33
N LEU A 189 11.31 15.15 13.25
CA LEU A 189 11.29 14.29 14.43
C LEU A 189 10.10 14.60 15.33
N PHE A 190 9.80 15.88 15.55
CA PHE A 190 8.64 16.30 16.34
C PHE A 190 7.34 15.90 15.66
N HIS A 191 7.22 16.06 14.34
CA HIS A 191 6.04 15.62 13.60
C HIS A 191 5.86 14.10 13.68
N GLU A 192 6.93 13.30 13.52
CA GLU A 192 6.88 11.85 13.69
C GLU A 192 6.50 11.45 15.13
N ALA A 193 7.05 12.13 16.14
CA ALA A 193 6.74 11.89 17.55
C ALA A 193 5.33 12.36 17.97
N SER A 194 4.79 13.38 17.31
CA SER A 194 3.46 13.95 17.57
C SER A 194 2.32 13.21 16.87
N GLN A 195 2.64 12.32 15.91
CA GLN A 195 1.66 11.36 15.45
C GLN A 195 1.32 10.47 16.65
N LEU A 196 0.05 10.48 17.09
CA LEU A 196 -0.45 9.48 18.03
C LEU A 196 0.06 8.14 17.53
N PHE A 197 0.86 7.45 18.33
CA PHE A 197 1.25 6.07 18.07
C PHE A 197 -0.05 5.35 17.72
N GLN A 198 -0.28 5.08 16.43
CA GLN A 198 -1.25 4.08 16.07
C GLN A 198 -0.64 2.80 16.64
N GLN A 199 -1.10 2.44 17.84
CA GLN A 199 -0.79 1.18 18.48
C GLN A 199 -0.94 0.13 17.38
N SER A 200 0.17 -0.54 17.10
CA SER A 200 0.42 -1.48 16.00
C SER A 200 1.14 -0.99 14.74
N LEU A 201 2.33 -0.40 14.89
CA LEU A 201 3.41 -0.83 13.99
C LEU A 201 3.85 -2.24 14.44
N TYR A 202 3.01 -3.23 14.14
CA TYR A 202 3.44 -4.62 14.21
C TYR A 202 4.59 -4.79 13.22
N HIS A 203 5.63 -5.55 13.57
CA HIS A 203 6.46 -6.17 12.54
C HIS A 203 5.49 -6.83 11.53
N PHE A 204 5.80 -6.87 10.23
CA PHE A 204 4.90 -7.51 9.25
C PHE A 204 4.54 -8.98 9.63
N SER A 205 5.36 -9.56 10.50
CA SER A 205 5.23 -10.83 11.21
C SER A 205 4.14 -10.90 12.31
N GLU A 206 3.74 -9.78 12.90
CA GLU A 206 2.89 -9.70 14.11
C GLU A 206 1.48 -9.13 13.84
N GLY A 207 1.23 -8.61 12.63
CA GLY A 207 -0.09 -8.10 12.24
C GLY A 207 -1.12 -9.22 12.00
N LEU A 208 -2.40 -8.87 12.10
CA LEU A 208 -3.51 -9.77 11.74
C LEU A 208 -3.29 -10.37 10.35
N LEU A 209 -3.60 -11.66 10.19
CA LEU A 209 -3.50 -12.36 8.92
C LEU A 209 -4.28 -11.62 7.83
N CYS A 210 -3.66 -11.40 6.67
CA CYS A 210 -4.33 -10.84 5.51
C CYS A 210 -5.50 -11.74 5.06
N SER A 211 -6.73 -11.34 5.38
CA SER A 211 -7.95 -12.10 5.06
C SER A 211 -8.06 -12.47 3.59
N GLU A 212 -7.76 -11.51 2.71
CA GLU A 212 -7.73 -11.72 1.27
C GLU A 212 -6.72 -12.81 0.85
N SER A 213 -5.55 -12.86 1.50
CA SER A 213 -4.56 -13.90 1.21
C SER A 213 -5.05 -15.29 1.59
N VAL A 214 -5.76 -15.41 2.72
CA VAL A 214 -6.35 -16.69 3.17
C VAL A 214 -7.49 -17.12 2.26
N GLU A 215 -8.39 -16.21 1.89
CA GLU A 215 -9.47 -16.48 0.92
C GLU A 215 -8.93 -16.89 -0.46
N ASN A 216 -7.88 -16.22 -0.94
CA ASN A 216 -7.24 -16.58 -2.20
C ASN A 216 -6.50 -17.92 -2.13
N ALA A 217 -6.01 -18.32 -0.95
CA ALA A 217 -5.44 -19.65 -0.74
C ALA A 217 -6.50 -20.74 -0.91
N GLN A 218 -7.74 -20.51 -0.44
CA GLN A 218 -8.87 -21.40 -0.70
C GLN A 218 -9.11 -21.58 -2.20
N ARG A 219 -9.20 -20.49 -2.95
CA ARG A 219 -9.41 -20.52 -4.41
C ARG A 219 -8.29 -21.27 -5.16
N LEU A 220 -7.05 -21.18 -4.69
CA LEU A 220 -5.93 -21.93 -5.24
C LEU A 220 -6.08 -23.44 -5.02
N LEU A 221 -6.58 -23.84 -3.85
CA LEU A 221 -6.69 -25.24 -3.43
C LEU A 221 -7.99 -25.92 -3.88
N ASP A 222 -9.03 -25.16 -4.23
CA ASP A 222 -10.32 -25.67 -4.69
C ASP A 222 -10.20 -26.61 -5.90
N ASN A 223 -9.16 -26.42 -6.73
CA ASN A 223 -8.92 -27.26 -7.90
C ASN A 223 -7.48 -27.80 -7.93
N LYS A 224 -7.33 -29.13 -7.96
CA LYS A 224 -6.02 -29.81 -8.07
C LYS A 224 -5.22 -29.42 -9.32
N LYS A 225 -5.87 -28.88 -10.36
CA LYS A 225 -5.23 -28.42 -11.59
C LYS A 225 -4.64 -27.00 -11.49
N ASN A 226 -4.78 -26.33 -10.34
CA ASN A 226 -4.19 -25.01 -10.10
C ASN A 226 -2.78 -25.07 -9.52
N TYR A 227 -2.31 -26.23 -9.07
CA TYR A 227 -1.01 -26.38 -8.47
C TYR A 227 -0.29 -27.64 -8.95
N TYR A 228 1.04 -27.63 -8.90
CA TYR A 228 1.89 -28.76 -9.25
C TYR A 228 2.97 -28.94 -8.17
N LYS A 229 3.02 -30.12 -7.56
CA LYS A 229 3.94 -30.43 -6.46
C LYS A 229 5.31 -30.84 -7.01
N LEU A 230 6.36 -30.12 -6.62
CA LEU A 230 7.75 -30.44 -6.96
C LEU A 230 8.34 -31.35 -5.88
N LYS A 231 8.68 -32.58 -6.28
CA LYS A 231 9.26 -33.60 -5.40
C LYS A 231 10.65 -33.99 -5.86
N VAL A 232 11.54 -34.23 -4.91
CA VAL A 232 12.86 -34.78 -5.20
C VAL A 232 12.67 -36.17 -5.83
N PRO A 233 13.31 -36.49 -6.98
CA PRO A 233 13.04 -37.73 -7.72
C PRO A 233 13.22 -39.00 -6.87
N VAL A 234 14.25 -39.02 -6.02
CA VAL A 234 14.63 -40.20 -5.22
C VAL A 234 13.85 -40.27 -3.91
N THR A 235 13.99 -39.26 -3.06
CA THR A 235 13.41 -39.26 -1.71
C THR A 235 11.92 -38.94 -1.69
N ARG A 236 11.37 -38.46 -2.83
CA ARG A 236 9.97 -37.99 -2.99
C ARG A 236 9.57 -36.88 -2.01
N VAL A 237 10.54 -36.29 -1.31
CA VAL A 237 10.34 -35.16 -0.40
C VAL A 237 9.87 -33.97 -1.21
N LEU A 238 8.81 -33.31 -0.73
CA LEU A 238 8.31 -32.09 -1.33
C LEU A 238 9.32 -30.97 -1.08
N PHE A 239 9.90 -30.42 -2.14
CA PHE A 239 10.83 -29.29 -2.04
C PHE A 239 10.23 -27.99 -2.58
N GLY A 240 9.09 -28.06 -3.26
CA GLY A 240 8.38 -26.88 -3.71
C GLY A 240 7.00 -27.15 -4.28
N VAL A 241 6.24 -26.09 -4.51
CA VAL A 241 4.92 -26.13 -5.14
C VAL A 241 4.82 -25.00 -6.14
N LEU A 242 4.36 -25.31 -7.34
CA LEU A 242 4.02 -24.32 -8.37
C LEU A 242 2.52 -24.04 -8.30
N PHE A 243 2.12 -22.79 -8.42
CA PHE A 243 0.73 -22.35 -8.43
C PHE A 243 0.44 -21.50 -9.66
N ASN A 244 -0.77 -21.61 -10.22
CA ASN A 244 -1.25 -20.65 -11.21
C ASN A 244 -1.39 -19.26 -10.59
N ALA A 245 -0.92 -18.23 -11.31
CA ALA A 245 -1.27 -16.85 -11.00
C ALA A 245 -2.79 -16.63 -11.12
N THR A 246 -3.32 -15.67 -10.37
CA THR A 246 -4.77 -15.42 -10.24
C THR A 246 -5.49 -15.30 -11.59
N LYS A 247 -4.86 -14.63 -12.57
CA LYS A 247 -5.38 -14.47 -13.93
C LYS A 247 -5.59 -15.79 -14.68
N PHE A 248 -4.85 -16.85 -14.33
CA PHE A 248 -4.88 -18.14 -15.01
C PHE A 248 -5.50 -19.26 -14.17
N LEU A 249 -6.07 -18.92 -13.00
CA LEU A 249 -6.75 -19.87 -12.13
C LEU A 249 -7.89 -20.58 -12.86
N LYS A 250 -7.95 -21.89 -12.68
CA LYS A 250 -9.04 -22.72 -13.15
C LYS A 250 -10.26 -22.53 -12.25
N SER A 251 -11.09 -21.57 -12.63
CA SER A 251 -12.41 -21.32 -12.08
C SER A 251 -13.43 -21.29 -13.22
N SER A 252 -14.68 -21.63 -12.93
CA SER A 252 -15.79 -21.62 -13.91
C SER A 252 -15.98 -20.24 -14.57
N LYS A 253 -15.59 -19.17 -13.88
CA LYS A 253 -15.71 -17.79 -14.33
C LYS A 253 -14.50 -17.26 -15.11
N ASN A 254 -13.40 -18.02 -15.21
CA ASN A 254 -12.16 -17.52 -15.79
C ASN A 254 -11.97 -17.98 -17.25
N VAL A 255 -11.85 -17.00 -18.16
CA VAL A 255 -11.61 -17.20 -19.59
C VAL A 255 -10.18 -17.66 -19.86
N ASN A 256 -9.20 -17.15 -19.10
CA ASN A 256 -7.78 -17.44 -19.28
C ASN A 256 -7.30 -18.68 -18.52
N ARG A 257 -8.24 -19.51 -18.05
CA ARG A 257 -7.95 -20.73 -17.27
C ARG A 257 -6.93 -21.61 -17.98
N SER A 258 -5.93 -22.07 -17.24
CA SER A 258 -4.91 -22.96 -17.78
C SER A 258 -4.55 -24.03 -16.77
N ASP A 259 -4.53 -25.29 -17.21
CA ASP A 259 -4.16 -26.41 -16.35
C ASP A 259 -2.67 -26.31 -16.01
N LEU A 260 -2.31 -26.58 -14.75
CA LEU A 260 -0.92 -26.67 -14.34
C LEU A 260 -0.46 -28.13 -14.39
N ASP A 261 -0.11 -28.58 -15.59
CA ASP A 261 0.41 -29.92 -15.85
C ASP A 261 1.95 -29.97 -15.84
N ARG A 262 2.50 -31.18 -16.00
CA ARG A 262 3.97 -31.39 -16.02
C ARG A 262 4.65 -30.63 -17.16
N ARG A 263 4.03 -30.57 -18.35
CA ARG A 263 4.62 -29.90 -19.53
C ARG A 263 4.76 -28.41 -19.28
N ARG A 264 3.71 -27.79 -18.74
CA ARG A 264 3.69 -26.36 -18.40
C ARG A 264 4.61 -26.05 -17.22
N ALA A 265 4.65 -26.90 -16.20
CA ALA A 265 5.60 -26.80 -15.10
C ALA A 265 7.04 -26.81 -15.62
N GLN A 266 7.40 -27.77 -16.49
CA GLN A 266 8.74 -27.85 -17.07
C GLN A 266 9.06 -26.64 -17.95
N ARG A 267 8.10 -26.18 -18.76
CA ARG A 267 8.25 -24.98 -19.59
C ARG A 267 8.59 -23.75 -18.74
N TYR A 268 7.87 -23.56 -17.63
CA TYR A 268 8.13 -22.48 -16.69
C TYR A 268 9.51 -22.64 -16.02
N LEU A 269 9.85 -23.82 -15.53
CA LEU A 269 11.16 -24.07 -14.91
C LEU A 269 12.32 -23.81 -15.89
N ASN A 270 12.20 -24.23 -17.15
CA ASN A 270 13.19 -23.92 -18.19
C ASN A 270 13.31 -22.41 -18.41
N SER A 271 12.20 -21.68 -18.37
CA SER A 271 12.23 -20.21 -18.51
C SER A 271 12.97 -19.53 -17.36
N LEU A 272 12.97 -20.11 -16.15
CA LEU A 272 13.77 -19.62 -15.02
C LEU A 272 15.27 -19.76 -15.27
N GLU A 273 15.69 -20.71 -16.11
CA GLU A 273 17.08 -20.86 -16.57
C GLU A 273 17.39 -20.00 -17.81
N GLY A 274 16.47 -19.12 -18.22
CA GLY A 274 16.60 -18.30 -19.43
C GLY A 274 16.33 -19.05 -20.75
N LYS A 275 15.90 -20.33 -20.69
CA LYS A 275 15.56 -21.13 -21.87
C LYS A 275 14.10 -20.89 -22.25
N LEU A 276 13.86 -19.89 -23.08
CA LEU A 276 12.52 -19.58 -23.58
C LEU A 276 12.08 -20.62 -24.64
N PRO A 277 10.79 -20.98 -24.71
CA PRO A 277 10.26 -21.84 -25.76
C PRO A 277 10.43 -21.23 -27.15
N GLU A 278 10.65 -22.05 -28.17
CA GLU A 278 10.73 -21.60 -29.57
C GLU A 278 9.42 -20.93 -30.04
N ASP A 279 8.27 -21.37 -29.52
CA ASP A 279 6.95 -20.81 -29.82
C ASP A 279 6.60 -19.54 -29.01
N VAL A 280 7.56 -18.97 -28.28
CA VAL A 280 7.32 -17.79 -27.45
C VAL A 280 7.16 -16.53 -28.32
N THR A 281 6.16 -15.73 -27.97
CA THR A 281 5.86 -14.43 -28.58
C THR A 281 5.53 -13.46 -27.46
N VAL A 282 5.57 -12.15 -27.76
CA VAL A 282 5.20 -11.11 -26.78
C VAL A 282 3.80 -11.36 -26.17
N ARG A 283 2.85 -11.83 -26.99
CA ARG A 283 1.46 -12.09 -26.58
C ARG A 283 1.31 -13.28 -25.63
N ASN A 284 2.19 -14.28 -25.72
CA ASN A 284 2.11 -15.49 -24.90
C ASN A 284 3.18 -15.56 -23.78
N ALA A 285 4.11 -14.60 -23.75
CA ALA A 285 5.20 -14.53 -22.76
C ALA A 285 4.69 -14.56 -21.32
N GLU A 286 3.63 -13.80 -21.01
CA GLU A 286 2.99 -13.85 -19.68
C GLU A 286 2.52 -15.25 -19.35
N ARG A 287 1.82 -15.90 -20.29
CA ARG A 287 1.24 -17.23 -20.08
C ARG A 287 2.31 -18.29 -19.91
N TYR A 288 3.41 -18.23 -20.65
CA TYR A 288 4.42 -19.29 -20.63
C TYR A 288 5.48 -19.12 -19.54
N CYS A 289 5.86 -17.88 -19.24
CA CYS A 289 7.02 -17.61 -18.38
C CYS A 289 6.63 -16.99 -17.02
N LEU A 290 5.51 -16.26 -16.94
CA LEU A 290 5.19 -15.42 -15.77
C LEU A 290 3.89 -15.80 -15.04
N SER A 291 3.09 -16.70 -15.63
CA SER A 291 1.77 -17.10 -15.14
C SER A 291 1.79 -18.09 -13.97
N ILE A 292 2.97 -18.45 -13.48
CA ILE A 292 3.18 -19.43 -12.41
C ILE A 292 3.97 -18.78 -11.30
N HIS A 293 3.60 -19.13 -10.07
CA HIS A 293 4.27 -18.76 -8.84
C HIS A 293 4.90 -19.99 -8.20
N GLN A 294 6.19 -19.95 -7.96
CA GLN A 294 6.92 -21.00 -7.25
C GLN A 294 7.01 -20.69 -5.76
N ILE A 295 6.70 -21.70 -4.95
CA ILE A 295 7.11 -21.81 -3.55
C ILE A 295 8.22 -22.82 -3.44
N GLN A 296 9.32 -22.42 -2.79
CA GLN A 296 10.40 -23.32 -2.38
C GLN A 296 10.32 -23.55 -0.87
N SER A 297 10.37 -24.83 -0.48
CA SER A 297 10.50 -25.24 0.92
C SER A 297 11.98 -25.33 1.26
N VAL A 298 12.52 -24.26 1.83
CA VAL A 298 13.96 -24.10 2.16
C VAL A 298 14.15 -24.22 3.68
N ARG A 299 15.39 -24.28 4.19
CA ARG A 299 15.71 -24.22 5.65
C ARG A 299 15.02 -23.07 6.41
N ARG A 300 14.54 -22.01 5.74
CA ARG A 300 13.70 -20.89 6.26
C ARG A 300 12.18 -21.14 6.15
N LYS A 301 11.77 -22.40 5.96
CA LYS A 301 10.43 -22.98 5.78
C LYS A 301 9.72 -22.70 4.45
N TYR A 302 9.41 -21.45 4.08
CA TYR A 302 8.76 -21.14 2.79
C TYR A 302 9.30 -19.85 2.15
N VAL A 303 9.54 -19.89 0.85
CA VAL A 303 9.89 -18.72 0.02
C VAL A 303 9.02 -18.72 -1.22
N CYS A 304 8.29 -17.63 -1.48
CA CYS A 304 7.44 -17.48 -2.66
C CYS A 304 7.95 -16.37 -3.58
N ASP A 305 7.80 -16.57 -4.89
CA ASP A 305 8.25 -15.67 -5.94
C ASP A 305 7.19 -14.63 -6.38
N CYS A 306 6.04 -14.58 -5.69
CA CYS A 306 4.92 -13.72 -6.06
C CYS A 306 5.08 -12.30 -5.53
N VAL A 307 4.44 -11.33 -6.20
CA VAL A 307 4.50 -9.91 -5.83
C VAL A 307 4.01 -9.66 -4.40
N MET A 308 2.96 -10.37 -3.96
CA MET A 308 2.48 -10.24 -2.58
C MET A 308 3.56 -10.65 -1.60
N PHE A 309 4.18 -11.82 -1.77
CA PHE A 309 5.27 -12.26 -0.90
C PHE A 309 6.46 -11.30 -0.93
N ALA A 310 6.77 -10.72 -2.10
CA ALA A 310 7.73 -9.63 -2.18
C ALA A 310 7.32 -8.48 -1.24
N GLN A 311 6.10 -7.95 -1.33
CA GLN A 311 5.65 -6.81 -0.51
C GLN A 311 5.57 -7.10 0.99
N THR A 312 5.14 -8.30 1.34
CA THR A 312 4.68 -8.73 2.67
C THR A 312 5.75 -9.53 3.43
N GLY A 313 6.75 -10.07 2.72
CA GLY A 313 7.78 -10.94 3.26
C GLY A 313 7.33 -12.38 3.53
N TRP A 314 6.05 -12.63 3.86
CA TRP A 314 5.57 -14.00 4.11
C TRP A 314 4.05 -14.24 3.94
N GLN A 315 3.20 -13.24 4.19
CA GLN A 315 1.74 -13.35 4.05
C GLN A 315 1.33 -13.28 2.57
N CYS A 316 1.33 -14.41 1.87
CA CYS A 316 0.70 -14.51 0.56
C CYS A 316 -0.15 -15.78 0.45
N SER A 317 -1.12 -15.79 -0.47
CA SER A 317 -2.03 -16.92 -0.67
C SER A 317 -1.30 -18.22 -1.00
N HIS A 318 -0.20 -18.16 -1.75
CA HIS A 318 0.61 -19.33 -2.08
C HIS A 318 1.25 -19.96 -0.83
N VAL A 319 1.73 -19.15 0.12
CA VAL A 319 2.36 -19.64 1.36
C VAL A 319 1.32 -20.34 2.22
N PHE A 320 0.15 -19.72 2.43
CA PHE A 320 -0.95 -20.37 3.15
C PHE A 320 -1.40 -21.66 2.45
N ALA A 321 -1.52 -21.64 1.12
CA ALA A 321 -1.87 -22.82 0.36
C ALA A 321 -0.83 -23.95 0.50
N ALA A 322 0.46 -23.62 0.47
CA ALA A 322 1.53 -24.58 0.68
C ALA A 322 1.52 -25.17 2.09
N MET A 323 1.29 -24.35 3.13
CA MET A 323 1.15 -24.81 4.51
C MET A 323 -0.03 -25.78 4.69
N VAL A 324 -1.17 -25.51 4.04
CA VAL A 324 -2.32 -26.43 4.04
C VAL A 324 -1.99 -27.73 3.31
N LEU A 325 -1.29 -27.68 2.19
CA LEU A 325 -0.86 -28.87 1.44
C LEU A 325 0.17 -29.74 2.17
N GLN A 326 0.86 -29.16 3.16
CA GLN A 326 1.80 -29.80 4.07
C GLN A 326 1.15 -30.16 5.43
N GLU A 327 -0.17 -29.97 5.56
CA GLU A 327 -0.95 -30.29 6.77
C GLU A 327 -0.51 -29.51 8.03
N GLU A 328 0.20 -28.39 7.86
CA GLU A 328 0.70 -27.57 8.97
C GLU A 328 -0.36 -26.63 9.55
N VAL A 329 -1.34 -26.25 8.72
CA VAL A 329 -2.45 -25.36 9.10
C VAL A 329 -3.76 -25.82 8.50
N SER A 330 -4.86 -25.58 9.22
CA SER A 330 -6.21 -25.84 8.73
C SER A 330 -6.82 -24.58 8.14
N LEU A 331 -7.12 -24.60 6.85
CA LEU A 331 -7.73 -23.47 6.15
C LEU A 331 -9.08 -23.07 6.73
N LYS A 332 -9.89 -24.06 7.14
CA LYS A 332 -11.18 -23.84 7.81
C LYS A 332 -11.01 -23.06 9.11
N ARG A 333 -9.97 -23.40 9.90
CA ARG A 333 -9.66 -22.69 11.16
C ARG A 333 -9.18 -21.27 10.91
N LEU A 334 -8.33 -21.07 9.89
CA LEU A 334 -7.87 -19.75 9.49
C LEU A 334 -9.03 -18.85 9.08
N LEU A 335 -9.91 -19.33 8.21
CA LEU A 335 -11.10 -18.58 7.78
C LEU A 335 -12.04 -18.25 8.93
N SER A 336 -12.25 -19.17 9.88
CA SER A 336 -13.08 -18.92 11.06
C SER A 336 -12.47 -17.90 12.05
N ALA A 337 -11.16 -17.72 12.01
CA ALA A 337 -10.45 -16.77 12.87
C ALA A 337 -10.36 -15.36 12.25
N LEU A 338 -10.74 -15.19 10.98
CA LEU A 338 -10.77 -13.88 10.35
C LEU A 338 -11.92 -13.05 10.94
N PRO A 339 -11.71 -11.75 11.19
CA PRO A 339 -12.76 -10.89 11.70
C PRO A 339 -13.93 -10.80 10.70
N THR A 340 -15.15 -11.02 11.20
CA THR A 340 -16.40 -11.08 10.42
C THR A 340 -16.80 -9.73 9.80
N ARG A 341 -16.20 -8.63 10.25
CA ARG A 341 -16.30 -7.30 9.64
C ARG A 341 -14.90 -6.77 9.35
N LYS A 342 -14.69 -6.24 8.13
CA LYS A 342 -13.60 -5.26 7.92
C LYS A 342 -13.83 -4.13 8.93
N ALA A 343 -12.81 -3.76 9.69
CA ALA A 343 -12.90 -2.57 10.53
C ALA A 343 -13.36 -1.40 9.64
N SER A 344 -14.43 -0.71 10.02
CA SER A 344 -14.91 0.48 9.31
C SER A 344 -13.90 1.61 9.54
N GLY A 345 -12.86 1.61 8.72
CA GLY A 345 -11.70 2.49 8.89
C GLY A 345 -10.96 2.61 7.57
N GLY A 346 -11.68 2.98 6.51
CA GLY A 346 -10.99 3.60 5.37
C GLY A 346 -10.19 4.78 5.91
N GLN A 347 -8.95 4.90 5.46
CA GLN A 347 -8.02 5.98 5.82
C GLN A 347 -8.75 7.32 5.65
N ARG A 348 -9.21 7.94 6.74
CA ARG A 348 -9.83 9.27 6.65
C ARG A 348 -8.74 10.17 6.07
N LYS A 349 -9.06 10.92 5.01
CA LYS A 349 -8.12 11.90 4.46
C LYS A 349 -7.65 12.79 5.60
N ALA A 350 -6.34 12.85 5.81
CA ALA A 350 -5.76 13.74 6.81
C ALA A 350 -6.26 15.17 6.53
N LYS A 351 -6.91 15.80 7.51
CA LYS A 351 -7.23 17.22 7.43
C LYS A 351 -5.92 18.01 7.34
N SER A 352 -5.89 19.05 6.51
CA SER A 352 -4.74 19.95 6.37
C SER A 352 -4.42 20.62 7.71
N CYS A 353 -3.14 20.78 8.03
CA CYS A 353 -2.65 21.50 9.21
C CYS A 353 -3.00 23.01 9.21
N LEU A 354 -3.48 23.55 8.09
CA LEU A 354 -4.01 24.92 7.97
C LEU A 354 -5.54 24.99 7.92
N ALA A 355 -6.22 23.84 8.00
CA ALA A 355 -7.66 23.86 8.18
C ALA A 355 -7.96 24.29 9.61
N LYS A 356 -8.29 25.58 9.80
CA LYS A 356 -9.02 25.98 11.01
C LYS A 356 -10.22 25.05 11.13
N ASP A 357 -10.44 24.50 12.32
CA ASP A 357 -11.73 23.87 12.60
C ASP A 357 -12.79 24.92 12.22
N LYS A 358 -13.67 24.56 11.30
CA LYS A 358 -14.80 25.42 10.99
C LYS A 358 -15.53 25.60 12.31
N ALA A 359 -15.81 26.85 12.69
CA ALA A 359 -16.68 27.14 13.83
C ALA A 359 -18.01 26.37 13.69
N ASP A 360 -18.42 26.13 12.44
CA ASP A 360 -19.49 25.23 12.08
C ASP A 360 -19.04 23.76 12.02
N HIS A 361 -19.22 23.04 13.13
CA HIS A 361 -19.24 21.58 13.14
C HIS A 361 -20.63 21.04 12.79
N GLN A 362 -20.76 19.72 12.56
CA GLN A 362 -22.02 19.08 12.15
C GLN A 362 -23.22 19.41 13.06
N PHE A 363 -22.96 19.68 14.34
CA PHE A 363 -23.96 20.04 15.35
C PHE A 363 -23.89 21.52 15.74
N SER A 364 -23.29 22.39 14.92
CA SER A 364 -23.42 23.84 15.13
C SER A 364 -24.84 24.29 14.77
N VAL A 365 -25.36 25.25 15.51
CA VAL A 365 -26.75 25.76 15.34
C VAL A 365 -27.03 26.13 13.87
N ASN A 366 -26.12 26.84 13.21
CA ASN A 366 -26.25 27.22 11.79
C ASN A 366 -26.31 26.02 10.83
N THR A 367 -25.58 24.95 11.12
CA THR A 367 -25.57 23.73 10.30
C THR A 367 -26.85 22.93 10.53
N LEU A 368 -27.30 22.85 11.78
CA LEU A 368 -28.54 22.18 12.17
C LEU A 368 -29.77 22.85 11.58
N ILE A 369 -29.85 24.18 11.58
CA ILE A 369 -30.94 24.93 10.94
C ILE A 369 -31.03 24.58 9.46
N LYS A 370 -29.89 24.61 8.73
CA LYS A 370 -29.86 24.22 7.32
C LYS A 370 -30.32 22.78 7.13
N GLN A 371 -29.85 21.86 7.97
CA GLN A 371 -30.21 20.45 7.89
C GLN A 371 -31.69 20.20 8.17
N HIS A 372 -32.26 20.87 9.18
CA HIS A 372 -33.67 20.72 9.55
C HIS A 372 -34.59 21.33 8.49
N LEU A 373 -34.21 22.45 7.85
CA LEU A 373 -34.96 23.04 6.74
C LEU A 373 -34.85 22.20 5.45
N GLU A 374 -33.68 21.67 5.12
CA GLU A 374 -33.50 20.81 3.95
C GLU A 374 -34.17 19.43 4.12
N LYS A 375 -34.15 18.89 5.35
CA LYS A 375 -34.66 17.55 5.68
C LYS A 375 -35.42 17.57 7.02
N PRO A 376 -36.69 18.02 7.04
CA PRO A 376 -37.47 18.17 8.27
C PRO A 376 -37.70 16.89 9.07
N MET A 377 -37.64 15.74 8.39
CA MET A 377 -37.80 14.42 9.01
C MET A 377 -36.50 13.88 9.64
N SER A 378 -35.35 14.47 9.34
CA SER A 378 -34.03 14.01 9.84
C SER A 378 -33.88 13.97 11.36
N PRO A 379 -34.43 14.92 12.16
CA PRO A 379 -34.22 14.96 13.60
C PRO A 379 -35.22 14.10 14.40
N ILE A 380 -36.12 13.33 13.77
CA ILE A 380 -37.01 12.44 14.52
C ILE A 380 -36.17 11.42 15.31
N HIS A 381 -36.55 11.20 16.57
CA HIS A 381 -35.87 10.36 17.57
C HIS A 381 -34.52 10.91 18.07
N TRP A 382 -34.11 12.12 17.67
CA TRP A 382 -32.90 12.73 18.21
C TRP A 382 -33.09 13.10 19.68
N GLN A 383 -32.01 12.98 20.44
CA GLN A 383 -31.94 13.43 21.82
C GLN A 383 -31.59 14.91 21.85
N VAL A 384 -32.38 15.69 22.60
CA VAL A 384 -32.18 17.13 22.80
C VAL A 384 -32.10 17.45 24.29
N MET A 385 -31.52 18.58 24.63
CA MET A 385 -31.40 19.06 26.00
C MET A 385 -31.95 20.48 26.08
N ARG A 386 -32.65 20.81 27.15
CA ARG A 386 -33.10 22.18 27.44
C ARG A 386 -33.11 22.40 28.94
N ASP A 387 -32.78 23.61 29.36
CA ASP A 387 -32.87 24.03 30.75
C ASP A 387 -34.31 24.46 31.13
N PHE A 388 -34.75 24.05 32.30
CA PHE A 388 -36.05 24.40 32.87
C PHE A 388 -35.88 24.99 34.27
N GLU A 389 -36.67 26.00 34.59
CA GLU A 389 -36.75 26.53 35.96
C GLU A 389 -37.60 25.62 36.84
N VAL A 390 -36.97 25.01 37.85
CA VAL A 390 -37.62 24.14 38.83
C VAL A 390 -37.65 24.84 40.18
N THR A 391 -38.85 25.00 40.75
CA THR A 391 -39.01 25.54 42.11
C THR A 391 -38.71 24.45 43.13
N THR A 392 -37.66 24.63 43.92
CA THR A 392 -37.35 23.71 45.01
C THR A 392 -38.26 23.95 46.23
N LYS A 393 -38.36 22.95 47.12
CA LYS A 393 -39.21 23.01 48.34
C LYS A 393 -38.93 24.20 49.28
N ALA A 394 -37.83 24.93 49.06
CA ALA A 394 -37.45 26.13 49.80
C ALA A 394 -37.82 27.45 49.08
N ASN A 395 -38.75 27.43 48.11
CA ASN A 395 -39.17 28.59 47.30
C ASN A 395 -38.03 29.29 46.53
N THR A 396 -36.95 28.57 46.23
CA THR A 396 -35.86 29.05 45.36
C THR A 396 -35.96 28.39 43.99
N THR A 397 -35.91 29.19 42.92
CA THR A 397 -35.87 28.74 41.53
C THR A 397 -34.46 28.31 41.17
N LYS A 398 -34.31 27.12 40.57
CA LYS A 398 -33.05 26.61 40.02
C LYS A 398 -33.26 26.21 38.56
N LEU A 399 -32.30 26.53 37.70
CA LEU A 399 -32.23 26.01 36.34
C LEU A 399 -31.66 24.58 36.38
N GLU A 400 -32.43 23.62 35.91
CA GLU A 400 -32.01 22.23 35.74
C GLU A 400 -32.18 21.79 34.27
N SER A 401 -31.17 21.13 33.71
CA SER A 401 -31.17 20.62 32.34
C SER A 401 -31.90 19.29 32.26
N PHE A 402 -32.87 19.18 31.34
CA PHE A 402 -33.61 17.95 31.08
C PHE A 402 -33.38 17.45 29.66
N CYS A 403 -33.27 16.12 29.50
CA CYS A 403 -33.18 15.49 28.19
C CYS A 403 -34.58 15.19 27.64
N GLY A 404 -34.80 15.48 26.36
CA GLY A 404 -36.01 15.20 25.61
C GLY A 404 -35.73 14.46 24.31
N THR A 405 -36.78 13.94 23.67
CA THR A 405 -36.70 13.22 22.40
C THR A 405 -37.68 13.82 21.40
N VAL A 406 -37.23 14.06 20.17
CA VAL A 406 -38.08 14.53 19.08
C VAL A 406 -39.00 13.41 18.62
N GLU A 407 -40.32 13.60 18.68
CA GLU A 407 -41.31 12.59 18.30
C GLU A 407 -41.86 12.79 16.89
N SER A 408 -42.20 14.05 16.55
CA SER A 408 -42.89 14.39 15.32
C SER A 408 -42.50 15.78 14.84
N TRP A 409 -42.88 16.10 13.60
CA TRP A 409 -42.74 17.43 13.00
C TRP A 409 -43.99 17.79 12.21
N GLY A 410 -44.19 19.09 12.00
CA GLY A 410 -45.28 19.64 11.18
C GLY A 410 -44.88 20.96 10.54
N ASP A 411 -45.77 21.48 9.70
CA ASP A 411 -45.64 22.75 9.00
C ASP A 411 -46.94 23.54 9.21
N ASP A 412 -46.84 24.73 9.79
CA ASP A 412 -47.94 25.69 9.89
C ASP A 412 -47.56 26.93 9.05
N ASP A 413 -48.24 27.12 7.91
CA ASP A 413 -48.07 28.26 7.00
C ASP A 413 -46.62 28.58 6.59
N GLY A 414 -45.80 27.53 6.38
CA GLY A 414 -44.41 27.63 5.93
C GLY A 414 -43.39 27.72 7.06
N VAL A 415 -43.83 27.61 8.32
CA VAL A 415 -42.98 27.53 9.50
C VAL A 415 -42.96 26.10 10.02
N TYR A 416 -41.81 25.43 9.84
CA TYR A 416 -41.60 24.09 10.38
C TYR A 416 -41.45 24.10 11.90
N TYR A 417 -42.11 23.13 12.55
CA TYR A 417 -42.02 22.89 13.98
C TYR A 417 -41.83 21.42 14.31
N TRP A 418 -41.25 21.14 15.47
CA TRP A 418 -41.00 19.80 15.99
C TRP A 418 -41.59 19.66 17.38
N THR A 419 -42.23 18.52 17.63
CA THR A 419 -42.74 18.17 18.95
C THR A 419 -41.70 17.33 19.68
N VAL A 420 -41.26 17.81 20.84
CA VAL A 420 -40.26 17.17 21.70
C VAL A 420 -40.92 16.77 23.01
N GLU A 421 -40.80 15.49 23.37
CA GLU A 421 -41.22 14.98 24.66
C GLU A 421 -40.07 15.03 25.65
N PHE A 422 -40.32 15.59 26.84
CA PHE A 422 -39.41 15.56 27.99
C PHE A 422 -39.98 14.62 29.07
N PRO A 423 -39.58 13.32 29.11
CA PRO A 423 -40.24 12.32 29.94
C PRO A 423 -40.22 12.61 31.43
N LYS A 424 -39.11 13.22 31.92
CA LYS A 424 -38.95 13.55 33.35
C LYS A 424 -39.89 14.68 33.82
N LEU A 425 -40.26 15.58 32.91
CA LEU A 425 -41.20 16.68 33.17
C LEU A 425 -42.64 16.34 32.76
N LYS A 426 -42.85 15.17 32.10
CA LYS A 426 -44.14 14.75 31.50
C LYS A 426 -44.76 15.84 30.61
N GLN A 427 -43.91 16.61 29.92
CA GLN A 427 -44.31 17.73 29.09
C GLN A 427 -43.90 17.48 27.64
N LYS A 428 -44.77 17.84 26.70
CA LYS A 428 -44.47 17.91 25.27
C LYS A 428 -44.41 19.37 24.86
N LEU A 429 -43.32 19.76 24.22
CA LEU A 429 -43.09 21.11 23.74
C LEU A 429 -43.03 21.13 22.22
N ARG A 430 -43.56 22.19 21.64
CA ARG A 430 -43.43 22.47 20.22
C ARG A 430 -42.30 23.50 20.05
N LEU A 431 -41.25 23.11 19.33
CA LEU A 431 -40.05 23.90 19.09
C LEU A 431 -39.96 24.28 17.62
N GLU A 432 -39.59 25.52 17.35
CA GLU A 432 -39.25 25.97 15.99
C GLU A 432 -37.82 25.53 15.61
N CYS A 433 -37.46 25.71 14.33
CA CYS A 433 -36.19 25.23 13.77
C CYS A 433 -34.95 25.73 14.55
N GLN A 434 -34.93 27.01 14.92
CA GLN A 434 -33.84 27.63 15.69
C GLN A 434 -33.74 27.02 17.09
N GLU A 435 -34.87 26.94 17.80
CA GLU A 435 -34.91 26.41 19.17
C GLU A 435 -34.52 24.92 19.22
N LEU A 436 -34.94 24.14 18.23
CA LEU A 436 -34.55 22.74 18.11
C LEU A 436 -33.04 22.58 17.85
N ALA A 437 -32.48 23.43 16.99
CA ALA A 437 -31.05 23.43 16.69
C ALA A 437 -30.22 23.78 17.93
N GLU A 438 -30.69 24.72 18.76
CA GLU A 438 -30.07 25.08 20.03
C GLU A 438 -30.15 23.92 21.04
N CYS A 439 -31.33 23.32 21.22
CA CYS A 439 -31.50 22.19 22.15
C CYS A 439 -30.67 20.94 21.72
N THR A 440 -30.50 20.75 20.41
CA THR A 440 -29.66 19.68 19.86
C THR A 440 -28.17 19.99 20.07
N HIS A 441 -27.76 21.25 19.89
CA HIS A 441 -26.40 21.68 20.17
C HIS A 441 -26.06 21.52 21.66
N GLU A 442 -26.97 21.88 22.56
CA GLU A 442 -26.81 21.70 24.01
C GLU A 442 -26.69 20.21 24.41
N ALA A 443 -27.36 19.29 23.71
CA ALA A 443 -27.16 17.86 23.91
C ALA A 443 -25.81 17.35 23.37
N TYR A 444 -25.24 18.00 22.35
CA TYR A 444 -23.95 17.66 21.76
C TYR A 444 -22.78 17.98 22.69
N VAL A 445 -22.77 19.17 23.31
CA VAL A 445 -21.66 19.67 24.14
C VAL A 445 -21.22 18.68 25.25
N PRO A 446 -22.13 18.05 26.02
CA PRO A 446 -21.78 17.03 27.02
C PRO A 446 -21.63 15.61 26.44
N GLY A 447 -21.78 15.40 25.13
CA GLY A 447 -21.61 14.09 24.48
C GLY A 447 -22.82 13.17 24.53
N ASN A 448 -24.04 13.70 24.72
CA ASN A 448 -25.27 12.91 24.91
C ASN A 448 -26.04 12.58 23.62
N ILE A 449 -25.51 12.92 22.44
CA ILE A 449 -26.17 12.59 21.16
C ILE A 449 -25.88 11.14 20.78
N LYS A 450 -26.93 10.32 20.74
CA LYS A 450 -26.99 9.10 19.94
C LYS A 450 -27.66 9.47 18.61
N ALA A 451 -26.85 9.64 17.57
CA ALA A 451 -27.32 9.82 16.19
C ALA A 451 -27.57 8.47 15.51
#